data_AF-A0A0G1LGB0-F1
#
_entry.id   AF-A0A0G1LGB0-F1
#
_cell.length_a   1.000
_cell.length_b   1.000
_cell.length_c   1.000
_cell.angle_alpha   90.00
_cell.angle_beta   90.00
_cell.angle_gamma   90.00
#
_symmetry.space_group_name_H-M   'P 1'
#
loop_
_entity.id
_entity.type
_entity.pdbx_description
1 polymer ?
#
loop_
_entity_poly.entity_id
_entity_poly.type
_entity_poly.pdbx_seq_one_letter_code
_entity_poly.pdbx_strand_id
1 'polypeptide(L)'
;MGTITKNDLTVVYYTANYLDTHNPYFLENTKKQLLKAIDDLPLISVSQKPMAFGQNICVGETGRSHLNLYRQILIGVKAAKTKYVAMAEDDVLYSHEHFHYHLPEKDVFSYNMAKWSLFTWTRPPLFSFRTKRKVVNSLIAKRDMLVEALEERFNKFKGAPDEKIPIHYWGDPGRYENHLGVTVRETEEFYTTEPNIVFSHPEAFGYLSRGTRKRLGDIRAIEIPYWGRAEDILKLYYEKEIPQP
;
A
#
# COMPACT_ATOMS: atom_id res chain seq x y z
N MET A 1 -13.58 20.46 -6.69
CA MET A 1 -13.17 19.26 -7.46
C MET A 1 -14.42 18.47 -7.77
N GLY A 2 -14.50 17.83 -8.94
CA GLY A 2 -15.62 16.96 -9.28
C GLY A 2 -15.61 15.71 -8.39
N THR A 3 -16.78 15.11 -8.18
CA THR A 3 -16.89 13.84 -7.45
C THR A 3 -16.17 12.74 -8.23
N ILE A 4 -15.25 12.02 -7.59
CA ILE A 4 -14.60 10.84 -8.17
C ILE A 4 -15.64 9.73 -8.29
N THR A 5 -15.73 9.10 -9.46
CA THR A 5 -16.70 8.03 -9.72
C THR A 5 -15.98 6.74 -10.10
N LYS A 6 -16.75 5.64 -10.15
CA LYS A 6 -16.27 4.33 -10.65
C LYS A 6 -15.66 4.32 -12.05
N ASN A 7 -15.85 5.38 -12.85
CA ASN A 7 -15.25 5.49 -14.18
C ASN A 7 -13.87 6.17 -14.14
N ASP A 8 -13.51 6.82 -13.04
CA ASP A 8 -12.29 7.63 -12.92
C ASP A 8 -11.12 6.83 -12.33
N LEU A 9 -11.38 6.03 -11.30
CA LEU A 9 -10.35 5.40 -10.46
C LEU A 9 -10.61 3.90 -10.26
N THR A 10 -9.58 3.07 -10.43
CA THR A 10 -9.59 1.65 -10.04
C THR A 10 -8.61 1.45 -8.90
N VAL A 11 -9.03 0.77 -7.85
CA VAL A 11 -8.16 0.35 -6.74
C VAL A 11 -7.50 -0.97 -7.09
N VAL A 12 -6.17 -1.01 -6.98
CA VAL A 12 -5.35 -2.20 -7.23
C VAL A 12 -4.81 -2.69 -5.90
N TYR A 13 -5.42 -3.75 -5.39
CA TYR A 13 -5.02 -4.46 -4.19
C TYR A 13 -4.03 -5.57 -4.54
N TYR A 14 -2.86 -5.60 -3.92
CA TYR A 14 -1.86 -6.65 -4.17
C TYR A 14 -1.44 -7.33 -2.88
N THR A 15 -1.38 -8.66 -2.90
CA THR A 15 -1.08 -9.45 -1.70
C THR A 15 -0.29 -10.72 -2.05
N ALA A 16 0.54 -11.17 -1.13
CA ALA A 16 1.14 -12.50 -1.20
C ALA A 16 0.25 -13.59 -0.57
N ASN A 17 -0.97 -13.26 -0.13
CA ASN A 17 -1.84 -14.13 0.67
C ASN A 17 -1.17 -14.65 1.96
N TYR A 18 -0.18 -13.91 2.47
CA TYR A 18 0.58 -14.35 3.63
C TYR A 18 -0.25 -14.23 4.91
N LEU A 19 -1.03 -13.16 5.03
CA LEU A 19 -1.88 -12.93 6.19
C LEU A 19 -3.05 -13.92 6.29
N ASP A 20 -3.49 -14.51 5.18
CA ASP A 20 -4.56 -15.52 5.14
C ASP A 20 -4.30 -16.67 6.14
N THR A 21 -3.03 -17.04 6.32
CA THR A 21 -2.64 -18.12 7.26
C THR A 21 -2.01 -17.62 8.55
N HIS A 22 -1.48 -16.40 8.59
CA HIS A 22 -0.70 -15.90 9.73
C HIS A 22 -1.49 -14.96 10.64
N ASN A 23 -2.42 -14.18 10.08
CA ASN A 23 -3.32 -13.33 10.87
C ASN A 23 -4.62 -13.04 10.07
N PRO A 24 -5.49 -14.05 9.88
CA PRO A 24 -6.72 -13.89 9.11
C PRO A 24 -7.71 -12.90 9.74
N TYR A 25 -7.70 -12.76 11.07
CA TYR A 25 -8.52 -11.79 11.77
C TYR A 25 -8.16 -10.35 11.37
N PHE A 26 -6.87 -10.01 11.42
CA PHE A 26 -6.38 -8.70 10.99
C PHE A 26 -6.68 -8.43 9.52
N LEU A 27 -6.43 -9.41 8.65
CA LEU A 27 -6.71 -9.32 7.23
C LEU A 27 -8.19 -9.03 6.95
N GLU A 28 -9.10 -9.69 7.66
CA GLU A 28 -10.53 -9.46 7.47
C GLU A 28 -10.93 -8.04 7.89
N ASN A 29 -10.31 -7.50 8.95
CA ASN A 29 -10.53 -6.12 9.38
C ASN A 29 -10.00 -5.11 8.35
N THR A 30 -8.81 -5.32 7.77
CA THR A 30 -8.28 -4.43 6.73
C THR A 30 -9.10 -4.49 5.45
N LYS A 31 -9.54 -5.69 5.02
CA LYS A 31 -10.42 -5.85 3.85
C LYS A 31 -11.77 -5.18 4.05
N LYS A 32 -12.42 -5.35 5.20
CA LYS A 32 -13.69 -4.66 5.53
C LYS A 32 -13.53 -3.15 5.47
N GLN A 33 -12.44 -2.63 6.04
CA GLN A 33 -12.17 -1.20 6.02
C GLN A 33 -11.86 -0.69 4.61
N LEU A 34 -11.12 -1.45 3.79
CA LEU A 34 -10.88 -1.10 2.40
C LEU A 34 -12.19 -1.02 1.62
N LEU A 35 -13.06 -2.02 1.72
CA LEU A 35 -14.37 -2.00 1.04
C LEU A 35 -15.21 -0.78 1.43
N LYS A 36 -15.21 -0.41 2.72
CA LYS A 36 -15.86 0.82 3.20
C LYS A 36 -15.22 2.08 2.61
N ALA A 37 -13.90 2.12 2.49
CA ALA A 37 -13.17 3.29 2.01
C ALA A 37 -13.31 3.51 0.51
N ILE A 38 -13.34 2.44 -0.29
CA ILE A 38 -13.45 2.53 -1.75
C ILE A 38 -14.89 2.76 -2.22
N ASP A 39 -15.89 2.42 -1.40
CA ASP A 39 -17.30 2.47 -1.74
C ASP A 39 -17.63 1.69 -3.04
N ASP A 40 -18.06 2.37 -4.10
CA ASP A 40 -18.44 1.76 -5.39
C ASP A 40 -17.30 1.70 -6.42
N LEU A 41 -16.09 2.13 -6.05
CA LEU A 41 -14.96 2.14 -6.96
C LEU A 41 -14.53 0.71 -7.36
N PRO A 42 -14.17 0.49 -8.64
CA PRO A 42 -13.66 -0.79 -9.11
C PRO A 42 -12.45 -1.26 -8.29
N LEU A 43 -12.48 -2.53 -7.89
CA LEU A 43 -11.39 -3.19 -7.18
C LEU A 43 -10.83 -4.32 -8.02
N ILE A 44 -9.53 -4.29 -8.28
CA ILE A 44 -8.77 -5.40 -8.85
C ILE A 44 -7.84 -5.93 -7.75
N SER A 45 -7.94 -7.21 -7.44
CA SER A 45 -6.98 -7.89 -6.57
C SER A 45 -5.98 -8.70 -7.38
N VAL A 46 -4.70 -8.61 -7.05
CA VAL A 46 -3.64 -9.45 -7.60
C VAL A 46 -3.03 -10.24 -6.46
N SER A 47 -3.14 -11.56 -6.54
CA SER A 47 -2.90 -12.46 -5.41
C SER A 47 -2.18 -13.72 -5.83
N GLN A 48 -1.52 -14.40 -4.89
CA GLN A 48 -0.85 -15.67 -5.14
C GLN A 48 -1.79 -16.87 -5.03
N LYS A 49 -2.94 -16.69 -4.37
CA LYS A 49 -4.02 -17.67 -4.25
C LYS A 49 -5.35 -17.06 -4.72
N PRO A 50 -6.28 -17.85 -5.28
CA PRO A 50 -7.60 -17.35 -5.66
C PRO A 50 -8.32 -16.72 -4.46
N MET A 51 -8.98 -15.57 -4.67
CA MET A 51 -9.75 -14.90 -3.62
C MET A 51 -10.99 -14.19 -4.18
N ALA A 52 -12.06 -14.15 -3.40
CA ALA A 52 -13.27 -13.39 -3.72
C ALA A 52 -13.15 -11.95 -3.19
N PHE A 53 -12.40 -11.11 -3.90
CA PHE A 53 -12.16 -9.71 -3.49
C PHE A 53 -11.96 -8.80 -4.71
N GLY A 54 -13.05 -8.18 -5.16
CA GLY A 54 -13.08 -7.48 -6.46
C GLY A 54 -12.86 -8.45 -7.63
N GLN A 55 -12.35 -7.92 -8.75
CA GLN A 55 -11.87 -8.73 -9.86
C GLN A 55 -10.49 -9.31 -9.49
N ASN A 56 -10.43 -10.62 -9.24
CA ASN A 56 -9.19 -11.27 -8.86
C ASN A 56 -8.36 -11.76 -10.06
N ILE A 57 -7.05 -11.50 -10.01
CA ILE A 57 -6.03 -12.04 -10.91
C ILE A 57 -5.06 -12.85 -10.05
N CYS A 58 -5.20 -14.17 -10.09
CA CYS A 58 -4.32 -15.08 -9.37
C CYS A 58 -3.05 -15.35 -10.18
N VAL A 59 -1.88 -14.98 -9.65
CA VAL A 59 -0.57 -15.14 -10.30
C VAL A 59 0.16 -16.40 -9.89
N GLY A 60 -0.43 -17.19 -8.98
CA GLY A 60 0.19 -18.38 -8.40
C GLY A 60 1.25 -18.06 -7.35
N GLU A 61 1.81 -19.10 -6.75
CA GLU A 61 2.81 -18.97 -5.69
C GLU A 61 4.14 -18.45 -6.25
N THR A 62 4.41 -17.16 -6.02
CA THR A 62 5.66 -16.50 -6.41
C THR A 62 6.53 -16.14 -5.20
N GLY A 63 5.98 -16.27 -3.98
CA GLY A 63 6.65 -15.95 -2.73
C GLY A 63 6.69 -14.45 -2.42
N ARG A 64 7.02 -14.11 -1.17
CA ARG A 64 7.17 -12.71 -0.71
C ARG A 64 8.50 -12.15 -1.22
N SER A 65 8.43 -11.22 -2.17
CA SER A 65 9.60 -10.56 -2.75
C SER A 65 9.27 -9.11 -3.10
N HIS A 66 10.27 -8.23 -2.98
CA HIS A 66 10.13 -6.84 -3.37
C HIS A 66 9.82 -6.72 -4.87
N LEU A 67 10.45 -7.54 -5.71
CA LEU A 67 10.19 -7.55 -7.15
C LEU A 67 8.78 -8.07 -7.48
N ASN A 68 8.35 -9.14 -6.81
CA ASN A 68 7.02 -9.71 -7.03
C ASN A 68 5.91 -8.74 -6.64
N LEU A 69 6.12 -7.92 -5.60
CA LEU A 69 5.20 -6.84 -5.25
C LEU A 69 4.95 -5.92 -6.46
N TYR A 70 6.01 -5.42 -7.10
CA TYR A 70 5.84 -4.55 -8.28
C TYR A 70 5.38 -5.27 -9.54
N ARG A 71 5.68 -6.58 -9.70
CA ARG A 71 5.10 -7.39 -10.77
C ARG A 71 3.58 -7.48 -10.62
N GLN A 72 3.09 -7.73 -9.41
CA GLN A 72 1.66 -7.79 -9.12
C GLN A 72 0.97 -6.44 -9.32
N ILE A 73 1.60 -5.33 -8.88
CA ILE A 73 1.12 -3.98 -9.19
C ILE A 73 0.96 -3.80 -10.70
N LEU A 74 2.01 -4.10 -11.48
CA LEU A 74 1.97 -3.93 -12.94
C LEU A 74 0.83 -4.74 -13.58
N ILE A 75 0.63 -5.99 -13.14
CA ILE A 75 -0.47 -6.84 -13.62
C ILE A 75 -1.84 -6.19 -13.34
N GLY A 76 -2.06 -5.72 -12.12
CA GLY A 76 -3.33 -5.11 -11.72
C GLY A 76 -3.59 -3.79 -12.44
N VAL A 77 -2.56 -2.94 -12.57
CA VAL A 77 -2.65 -1.66 -13.28
C VAL A 77 -2.94 -1.86 -14.77
N LYS A 78 -2.33 -2.86 -15.42
CA LYS A 78 -2.62 -3.17 -16.84
C LYS A 78 -4.05 -3.68 -17.05
N ALA A 79 -4.63 -4.34 -16.04
CA ALA A 79 -6.01 -4.82 -16.09
C ALA A 79 -7.04 -3.71 -15.82
N ALA A 80 -6.66 -2.63 -15.14
CA ALA A 80 -7.53 -1.49 -14.89
C ALA A 80 -7.96 -0.80 -16.19
N LYS A 81 -9.22 -0.36 -16.24
CA LYS A 81 -9.82 0.32 -17.40
C LYS A 81 -10.01 1.82 -17.20
N THR A 82 -9.91 2.28 -15.96
CA THR A 82 -10.06 3.68 -15.60
C THR A 82 -8.79 4.47 -15.89
N LYS A 83 -8.92 5.79 -16.00
CA LYS A 83 -7.79 6.69 -16.25
C LYS A 83 -6.78 6.68 -15.10
N TYR A 84 -7.25 6.54 -13.87
CA TYR A 84 -6.45 6.56 -12.67
C TYR A 84 -6.46 5.20 -11.97
N VAL A 85 -5.39 4.95 -11.22
CA VAL A 85 -5.26 3.79 -10.33
C VAL A 85 -4.78 4.24 -8.95
N ALA A 86 -5.30 3.60 -7.90
CA ALA A 86 -4.86 3.76 -6.52
C ALA A 86 -4.35 2.42 -5.98
N MET A 87 -3.24 2.43 -5.26
CA MET A 87 -2.61 1.20 -4.75
C MET A 87 -3.14 0.86 -3.36
N ALA A 88 -3.37 -0.44 -3.10
CA ALA A 88 -3.83 -0.94 -1.82
C ALA A 88 -3.05 -2.18 -1.32
N GLU A 89 -2.70 -2.21 -0.03
CA GLU A 89 -2.02 -3.33 0.65
C GLU A 89 -2.90 -3.98 1.72
N ASP A 90 -2.51 -5.18 2.16
CA ASP A 90 -3.26 -6.03 3.08
C ASP A 90 -3.06 -5.69 4.57
N ASP A 91 -2.12 -4.78 4.88
CA ASP A 91 -1.78 -4.30 6.23
C ASP A 91 -2.09 -2.81 6.46
N VAL A 92 -3.03 -2.25 5.69
CA VAL A 92 -3.42 -0.83 5.75
C VAL A 92 -4.91 -0.65 6.03
N LEU A 93 -5.24 0.29 6.92
CA LEU A 93 -6.59 0.84 7.06
C LEU A 93 -6.69 2.14 6.27
N TYR A 94 -7.49 2.11 5.22
CA TYR A 94 -7.70 3.26 4.34
C TYR A 94 -8.84 4.16 4.82
N SER A 95 -8.69 5.47 4.70
CA SER A 95 -9.80 6.43 4.82
C SER A 95 -10.56 6.55 3.51
N HIS A 96 -11.81 7.00 3.58
CA HIS A 96 -12.60 7.26 2.37
C HIS A 96 -11.97 8.39 1.55
N GLU A 97 -11.51 9.46 2.21
CA GLU A 97 -10.84 10.57 1.53
C GLU A 97 -9.64 10.14 0.70
N HIS A 98 -8.92 9.07 1.07
CA HIS A 98 -7.78 8.61 0.27
C HIS A 98 -8.16 8.37 -1.20
N PHE A 99 -9.32 7.78 -1.46
CA PHE A 99 -9.76 7.42 -2.82
C PHE A 99 -10.65 8.48 -3.47
N HIS A 100 -11.27 9.35 -2.66
CA HIS A 100 -12.37 10.23 -3.10
C HIS A 100 -12.02 11.72 -3.08
N TYR A 101 -10.83 12.10 -2.60
CA TYR A 101 -10.42 13.50 -2.46
C TYR A 101 -9.58 14.05 -3.62
N HIS A 102 -8.65 13.25 -4.17
CA HIS A 102 -7.59 13.74 -5.05
C HIS A 102 -7.33 12.84 -6.25
N LEU A 103 -7.21 13.46 -7.44
CA LEU A 103 -6.66 12.84 -8.65
C LEU A 103 -5.60 13.77 -9.25
N PRO A 104 -4.43 13.28 -9.66
CA PRO A 104 -3.41 14.11 -10.29
C PRO A 104 -3.88 14.66 -11.65
N GLU A 105 -3.74 15.96 -11.85
CA GLU A 105 -4.03 16.60 -13.14
C GLU A 105 -2.92 16.29 -14.17
N LYS A 106 -1.67 16.30 -13.71
CA LYS A 106 -0.45 16.07 -14.51
C LYS A 106 -0.03 14.59 -14.49
N ASP A 107 0.95 14.26 -15.32
CA ASP A 107 1.60 12.95 -15.32
C ASP A 107 2.62 12.90 -14.19
N VAL A 108 2.13 12.67 -12.97
CA VAL A 108 2.93 12.61 -11.74
C VAL A 108 2.52 11.44 -10.86
N PHE A 109 3.46 10.94 -10.06
CA PHE A 109 3.14 10.01 -8.98
C PHE A 109 2.66 10.79 -7.76
N SER A 110 1.37 10.69 -7.46
CA SER A 110 0.73 11.45 -6.38
C SER A 110 0.64 10.63 -5.11
N TYR A 111 1.26 11.10 -4.03
CA TYR A 111 1.30 10.36 -2.77
C TYR A 111 0.43 11.01 -1.70
N ASN A 112 -0.50 10.24 -1.11
CA ASN A 112 -1.15 10.65 0.12
C ASN A 112 -0.11 10.64 1.25
N MET A 113 0.19 11.82 1.77
CA MET A 113 1.16 12.00 2.84
C MET A 113 0.51 11.95 4.21
N ALA A 114 -0.82 12.05 4.30
CA ALA A 114 -1.58 11.82 5.53
C ALA A 114 -1.69 10.32 5.82
N LYS A 115 -0.60 9.74 6.34
CA LYS A 115 -0.52 8.34 6.75
C LYS A 115 0.24 8.21 8.05
N TRP A 116 -0.33 7.47 8.99
CA TRP A 116 0.29 7.17 10.27
C TRP A 116 0.64 5.70 10.32
N SER A 117 1.80 5.40 10.87
CA SER A 117 2.21 4.02 11.14
C SER A 117 1.78 3.62 12.54
N LEU A 118 1.19 2.43 12.68
CA LEU A 118 0.92 1.80 13.97
C LEU A 118 1.79 0.56 14.13
N PHE A 119 2.68 0.57 15.12
CA PHE A 119 3.66 -0.49 15.35
C PHE A 119 3.13 -1.43 16.42
N THR A 120 2.95 -2.71 16.11
CA THR A 120 2.30 -3.66 17.03
C THR A 120 3.12 -3.97 18.29
N TRP A 121 4.40 -3.64 18.29
CA TRP A 121 5.34 -3.84 19.39
C TRP A 121 5.62 -2.57 20.22
N THR A 122 5.12 -1.40 19.84
CA THR A 122 5.36 -0.17 20.63
C THR A 122 4.48 -0.17 21.87
N ARG A 123 5.07 0.15 23.02
CA ARG A 123 4.39 0.21 24.34
C ARG A 123 4.73 1.54 25.03
N PRO A 124 3.74 2.34 25.45
CA PRO A 124 2.31 2.21 25.14
C PRO A 124 2.03 2.33 23.62
N PRO A 125 0.90 1.79 23.10
CA PRO A 125 0.53 1.96 21.70
C PRO A 125 0.48 3.44 21.30
N LEU A 126 1.08 3.76 20.17
CA LEU A 126 1.09 5.12 19.61
C LEU A 126 1.10 5.06 18.08
N PHE A 127 0.48 6.05 17.48
CA PHE A 127 0.66 6.36 16.07
C PHE A 127 1.99 7.08 15.86
N SER A 128 2.60 6.82 14.72
CA SER A 128 3.87 7.41 14.33
C SER A 128 3.85 7.93 12.91
N PHE A 129 4.13 9.22 12.74
CA PHE A 129 4.07 9.90 11.44
C PHE A 129 5.49 10.21 10.93
N ARG A 130 5.74 9.90 9.67
CA ARG A 130 7.01 10.21 8.98
C ARG A 130 6.76 11.23 7.88
N THR A 131 7.22 12.44 8.11
CA THR A 131 6.95 13.61 7.26
C THR A 131 7.45 13.47 5.82
N LYS A 132 8.54 12.72 5.58
CA LYS A 132 9.22 12.66 4.28
C LYS A 132 9.15 11.30 3.57
N ARG A 133 8.27 10.39 4.02
CA ARG A 133 8.23 9.03 3.48
C ARG A 133 7.05 8.86 2.51
N LYS A 134 7.35 8.81 1.22
CA LYS A 134 6.45 8.28 0.19
C LYS A 134 6.43 6.75 0.28
N VAL A 135 5.25 6.15 0.09
CA VAL A 135 5.04 4.71 0.13
C VAL A 135 4.03 4.34 -0.95
N VAL A 136 4.27 3.25 -1.66
CA VAL A 136 3.45 2.81 -2.79
C VAL A 136 2.01 2.53 -2.40
N ASN A 137 1.73 2.06 -1.17
CA ASN A 137 0.36 1.83 -0.70
C ASN A 137 -0.49 3.09 -0.48
N SER A 138 0.09 4.27 -0.73
CA SER A 138 -0.59 5.57 -0.69
C SER A 138 -0.46 6.32 -2.02
N LEU A 139 -0.14 5.59 -3.09
CA LEU A 139 0.05 6.13 -4.44
C LEU A 139 -1.27 6.16 -5.22
N ILE A 140 -1.54 7.31 -5.84
CA ILE A 140 -2.51 7.50 -6.90
C ILE A 140 -1.77 8.03 -8.14
N ALA A 141 -2.03 7.45 -9.30
CA ALA A 141 -1.37 7.84 -10.53
C ALA A 141 -2.29 7.63 -11.73
N LYS A 142 -1.97 8.29 -12.84
CA LYS A 142 -2.53 7.89 -14.14
C LYS A 142 -2.05 6.48 -14.48
N ARG A 143 -2.99 5.64 -14.90
CA ARG A 143 -2.76 4.22 -15.19
C ARG A 143 -1.59 4.03 -16.15
N ASP A 144 -1.65 4.69 -17.30
CA ASP A 144 -0.68 4.48 -18.40
C ASP A 144 0.73 4.90 -18.01
N MET A 145 0.87 6.00 -17.27
CA MET A 145 2.16 6.46 -16.75
C MET A 145 2.78 5.44 -15.78
N LEU A 146 1.98 4.84 -14.90
CA LEU A 146 2.47 3.82 -13.97
C LEU A 146 2.83 2.51 -14.70
N VAL A 147 2.06 2.11 -15.72
CA VAL A 147 2.42 0.98 -16.60
C VAL A 147 3.76 1.24 -17.26
N GLU A 148 3.91 2.39 -17.93
CA GLU A 148 5.13 2.75 -18.65
C GLU A 148 6.36 2.75 -17.72
N ALA A 149 6.25 3.34 -16.53
CA ALA A 149 7.35 3.41 -15.58
C ALA A 149 7.77 2.02 -15.05
N LEU A 150 6.81 1.15 -14.75
CA LEU A 150 7.12 -0.20 -14.26
C LEU A 150 7.63 -1.09 -15.39
N GLU A 151 7.07 -1.02 -16.59
CA GLU A 151 7.57 -1.74 -17.76
C GLU A 151 8.99 -1.30 -18.13
N GLU A 152 9.29 0.01 -18.08
CA GLU A 152 10.65 0.51 -18.30
C GLU A 152 11.63 -0.09 -17.29
N ARG A 153 11.28 -0.09 -16.00
CA ARG A 153 12.09 -0.73 -14.95
C ARG A 153 12.30 -2.22 -15.23
N PHE A 154 11.25 -2.99 -15.50
CA PHE A 154 11.39 -4.43 -15.75
C PHE A 154 12.15 -4.73 -17.05
N ASN A 155 11.95 -3.92 -18.11
CA ASN A 155 12.66 -4.07 -19.37
C ASN A 155 14.16 -3.78 -19.24
N LYS A 156 14.54 -2.80 -18.40
CA LYS A 156 15.95 -2.48 -18.11
C LYS A 156 16.74 -3.69 -17.59
N PHE A 157 16.08 -4.57 -16.84
CA PHE A 157 16.69 -5.77 -16.25
C PHE A 157 16.17 -7.07 -16.89
N LYS A 158 15.59 -6.99 -18.09
CA LYS A 158 15.05 -8.16 -18.78
C LYS A 158 16.16 -9.18 -19.05
N GLY A 159 15.92 -10.42 -18.63
CA GLY A 159 16.88 -11.52 -18.75
C GLY A 159 17.97 -11.54 -17.68
N ALA A 160 18.03 -10.54 -16.79
CA ALA A 160 18.84 -10.64 -15.59
C ALA A 160 18.12 -11.54 -14.56
N PRO A 161 18.85 -12.42 -13.85
CA PRO A 161 18.30 -13.11 -12.70
C PRO A 161 18.00 -12.11 -11.57
N ASP A 162 16.97 -12.38 -10.76
CA ASP A 162 16.43 -11.46 -9.75
C ASP A 162 17.51 -11.01 -8.74
N GLU A 163 18.50 -11.86 -8.43
CA GLU A 163 19.60 -11.57 -7.50
C GLU A 163 20.57 -10.49 -8.02
N LYS A 164 20.59 -10.26 -9.34
CA LYS A 164 21.40 -9.23 -9.98
C LYS A 164 20.66 -7.89 -10.11
N ILE A 165 19.38 -7.85 -9.79
CA ILE A 165 18.59 -6.62 -9.83
C ILE A 165 18.90 -5.80 -8.56
N PRO A 166 19.19 -4.50 -8.67
CA PRO A 166 19.55 -3.67 -7.52
C PRO A 166 18.33 -3.36 -6.64
N ILE A 167 17.90 -4.35 -5.85
CA ILE A 167 16.67 -4.29 -5.03
C ILE A 167 16.62 -3.11 -4.06
N HIS A 168 17.77 -2.58 -3.64
CA HIS A 168 17.85 -1.40 -2.77
C HIS A 168 17.35 -0.11 -3.43
N TYR A 169 17.40 -0.05 -4.77
CA TYR A 169 16.87 1.06 -5.57
C TYR A 169 15.51 0.72 -6.17
N TRP A 170 14.99 -0.49 -5.97
CA TRP A 170 13.69 -0.93 -6.46
C TRP A 170 12.53 -0.43 -5.58
N GLY A 171 12.55 0.84 -5.20
CA GLY A 171 11.57 1.45 -4.30
C GLY A 171 10.37 2.09 -5.00
N ASP A 172 9.60 2.86 -4.23
CA ASP A 172 8.34 3.47 -4.71
C ASP A 172 8.57 4.33 -5.98
N PRO A 173 7.63 4.36 -6.94
CA PRO A 173 7.74 5.17 -8.15
C PRO A 173 8.03 6.66 -7.88
N GLY A 174 9.00 7.24 -8.59
CA GLY A 174 9.45 8.63 -8.45
C GLY A 174 10.51 8.90 -7.36
N ARG A 175 11.17 7.87 -6.82
CA ARG A 175 12.21 8.02 -5.79
C ARG A 175 13.63 7.66 -6.21
N TYR A 176 13.80 6.68 -7.09
CA TYR A 176 15.09 6.02 -7.35
C TYR A 176 15.38 5.79 -8.83
N GLU A 177 14.60 6.41 -9.72
CA GLU A 177 14.71 6.30 -11.17
C GLU A 177 16.13 6.61 -11.66
N ASN A 178 16.75 7.68 -11.14
CA ASN A 178 18.14 8.03 -11.43
C ASN A 178 19.13 6.90 -11.12
N HIS A 179 18.92 6.18 -10.02
CA HIS A 179 19.81 5.07 -9.61
C HIS A 179 19.56 3.80 -10.43
N LEU A 180 18.34 3.62 -10.92
CA LEU A 180 17.96 2.52 -11.81
C LEU A 180 18.35 2.80 -13.28
N GLY A 181 18.71 4.05 -13.61
CA GLY A 181 19.02 4.47 -14.97
C GLY A 181 17.81 4.39 -15.90
N VAL A 182 16.64 4.80 -15.38
CA VAL A 182 15.36 4.90 -16.09
C VAL A 182 14.84 6.34 -16.03
N THR A 183 13.82 6.67 -16.82
CA THR A 183 13.22 8.01 -16.89
C THR A 183 12.73 8.47 -15.52
N VAL A 184 13.28 9.59 -15.06
CA VAL A 184 12.85 10.27 -13.85
C VAL A 184 11.49 10.90 -14.09
N ARG A 185 10.50 10.45 -13.33
CA ARG A 185 9.14 11.01 -13.37
C ARG A 185 8.89 11.80 -12.09
N GLU A 186 8.15 12.88 -12.24
CA GLU A 186 7.85 13.78 -11.13
C GLU A 186 6.92 13.12 -10.10
N THR A 187 7.00 13.61 -8.87
CA THR A 187 6.10 13.22 -7.78
C THR A 187 5.43 14.46 -7.23
N GLU A 188 4.18 14.32 -6.81
CA GLU A 188 3.51 15.32 -5.98
C GLU A 188 3.05 14.68 -4.65
N GLU A 189 2.67 15.54 -3.72
CA GLU A 189 2.14 15.15 -2.42
C GLU A 189 0.76 15.78 -2.25
N PHE A 190 -0.18 15.01 -1.72
CA PHE A 190 -1.46 15.52 -1.25
C PHE A 190 -1.72 15.03 0.18
N TYR A 191 -2.61 15.72 0.88
CA TYR A 191 -2.91 15.46 2.28
C TYR A 191 -4.42 15.40 2.44
N THR A 192 -4.88 14.29 2.98
CA THR A 192 -6.28 14.09 3.41
C THR A 192 -6.42 14.52 4.87
N THR A 193 -7.62 14.92 5.27
CA THR A 193 -7.95 15.23 6.66
C THR A 193 -8.11 13.95 7.47
N GLU A 194 -8.62 12.89 6.84
CA GLU A 194 -8.70 11.53 7.39
C GLU A 194 -7.48 10.71 6.92
N PRO A 195 -6.51 10.40 7.78
CA PRO A 195 -5.30 9.73 7.32
C PRO A 195 -5.48 8.23 7.09
N ASN A 196 -4.57 7.59 6.36
CA ASN A 196 -4.46 6.12 6.35
C ASN A 196 -3.68 5.63 7.59
N ILE A 197 -3.96 4.41 8.07
CA ILE A 197 -3.13 3.72 9.08
C ILE A 197 -2.38 2.57 8.44
N VAL A 198 -1.05 2.63 8.44
CA VAL A 198 -0.17 1.56 7.97
C VAL A 198 0.31 0.74 9.17
N PHE A 199 -0.06 -0.53 9.24
CA PHE A 199 0.44 -1.38 10.31
C PHE A 199 1.91 -1.75 10.07
N SER A 200 2.67 -1.82 11.15
CA SER A 200 3.98 -2.44 11.18
C SER A 200 3.93 -3.58 12.18
N HIS A 201 3.98 -4.79 11.66
CA HIS A 201 3.82 -6.03 12.42
C HIS A 201 4.82 -7.11 11.98
N PRO A 202 5.04 -8.19 12.77
CA PRO A 202 6.05 -9.22 12.49
C PRO A 202 5.92 -9.96 11.15
N GLU A 203 4.69 -10.10 10.65
CA GLU A 203 4.34 -10.81 9.42
C GLU A 203 4.49 -9.91 8.18
N ALA A 204 4.57 -8.59 8.36
CA ALA A 204 4.72 -7.63 7.27
C ALA A 204 6.06 -7.84 6.55
N PHE A 205 6.08 -7.73 5.23
CA PHE A 205 7.31 -7.90 4.45
C PHE A 205 8.43 -6.95 4.92
N GLY A 206 8.07 -5.71 5.26
CA GLY A 206 9.02 -4.72 5.76
C GLY A 206 9.66 -5.07 7.12
N TYR A 207 9.10 -6.02 7.88
CA TYR A 207 9.67 -6.47 9.15
C TYR A 207 10.94 -7.29 8.96
N LEU A 208 11.05 -8.07 7.87
CA LEU A 208 12.17 -8.98 7.61
C LEU A 208 13.55 -8.29 7.66
N SER A 209 13.63 -7.01 7.28
CA SER A 209 14.90 -6.27 7.24
C SER A 209 15.33 -5.67 8.59
N ARG A 210 14.39 -5.21 9.42
CA ARG A 210 14.70 -4.39 10.61
C ARG A 210 14.05 -4.90 11.89
N GLY A 211 13.07 -5.77 11.80
CA GLY A 211 12.26 -6.25 12.92
C GLY A 211 11.68 -5.08 13.72
N THR A 212 11.76 -5.20 15.05
CA THR A 212 11.34 -4.17 16.01
C THR A 212 12.24 -2.92 16.03
N ARG A 213 13.40 -2.94 15.35
CA ARG A 213 14.37 -1.81 15.29
C ARG A 213 13.94 -0.70 14.34
N LYS A 214 12.78 -0.79 13.69
CA LYS A 214 12.26 0.29 12.86
C LYS A 214 12.04 1.54 13.73
N ARG A 215 12.83 2.59 13.48
CA ARG A 215 12.74 3.89 14.18
C ARG A 215 11.32 4.47 14.07
N LEU A 216 10.77 5.00 15.15
CA LEU A 216 9.54 5.81 15.07
C LEU A 216 9.79 7.10 14.27
N GLY A 217 8.75 7.61 13.62
CA GLY A 217 8.74 8.88 12.93
C GLY A 217 8.87 10.11 13.83
N ASP A 218 8.83 11.26 13.16
CA ASP A 218 9.13 12.58 13.72
C ASP A 218 8.02 13.06 14.65
N ILE A 219 6.77 12.73 14.33
CA ILE A 219 5.59 13.07 15.11
C ILE A 219 4.96 11.79 15.64
N ARG A 220 4.44 11.85 16.87
CA ARG A 220 3.81 10.74 17.57
C ARG A 220 2.52 11.22 18.20
N ALA A 221 1.51 10.37 18.23
CA ALA A 221 0.23 10.67 18.83
C ALA A 221 -0.36 9.42 19.48
N ILE A 222 -1.02 9.58 20.62
CA ILE A 222 -1.80 8.50 21.25
C ILE A 222 -3.17 8.39 20.58
N GLU A 223 -3.66 9.49 20.02
CA GLU A 223 -4.96 9.61 19.38
C GLU A 223 -4.84 10.53 18.17
N ILE A 224 -5.56 10.21 17.09
CA ILE A 224 -5.64 11.07 15.91
C ILE A 224 -7.11 11.23 15.49
N PRO A 225 -7.45 12.34 14.82
CA PRO A 225 -8.78 12.52 14.24
C PRO A 225 -9.18 11.32 13.37
N TYR A 226 -10.50 11.06 13.29
CA TYR A 226 -11.13 9.94 12.57
C TYR A 226 -10.89 8.54 13.16
N TRP A 227 -9.67 8.18 13.55
CA TRP A 227 -9.35 6.83 14.05
C TRP A 227 -9.42 6.67 15.57
N GLY A 228 -9.46 7.77 16.33
CA GLY A 228 -9.43 7.70 17.79
C GLY A 228 -8.08 7.21 18.30
N ARG A 229 -8.09 6.39 19.36
CA ARG A 229 -6.87 6.03 20.10
C ARG A 229 -6.12 4.86 19.48
N ALA A 230 -4.79 4.93 19.48
CA ALA A 230 -3.90 3.91 18.95
C ALA A 230 -4.13 2.53 19.60
N GLU A 231 -4.49 2.51 20.88
CA GLU A 231 -4.79 1.27 21.60
C GLU A 231 -6.06 0.57 21.10
N ASP A 232 -7.06 1.34 20.63
CA ASP A 232 -8.30 0.79 20.09
C ASP A 232 -8.08 0.25 18.69
N ILE A 233 -7.35 1.00 17.85
CA ILE A 233 -6.97 0.54 16.51
C ILE A 233 -6.08 -0.71 16.57
N LEU A 234 -5.21 -0.84 17.58
CA LEU A 234 -4.37 -2.02 17.73
C LEU A 234 -5.17 -3.31 17.99
N LYS A 235 -6.39 -3.22 18.55
CA LYS A 235 -7.29 -4.38 18.74
C LYS A 235 -7.79 -4.97 17.43
N LEU A 236 -7.64 -4.26 16.30
CA LEU A 236 -7.93 -4.83 14.97
C LEU A 236 -6.86 -5.83 14.53
N TYR A 237 -5.67 -5.77 15.12
CA TYR A 237 -4.57 -6.70 14.82
C TYR A 237 -4.56 -7.92 15.73
N TYR A 238 -4.92 -7.76 17.00
CA TYR A 238 -5.02 -8.84 17.98
C TYR A 238 -6.49 -9.19 18.20
N GLU A 239 -6.95 -10.34 17.71
CA GLU A 239 -8.23 -10.93 18.14
C GLU A 239 -8.18 -11.14 19.67
N LYS A 240 -9.25 -10.77 20.39
CA LYS A 240 -9.38 -11.09 21.82
C LYS A 240 -9.44 -12.62 21.97
N GLU A 241 -8.84 -13.27 22.96
CA GLU A 241 -8.42 -12.83 24.29
C GLU A 241 -6.97 -13.21 24.58
N ILE A 242 -6.30 -12.37 25.36
CA ILE A 242 -5.18 -12.82 26.20
C ILE A 242 -5.79 -13.82 27.19
N PRO A 243 -5.36 -15.09 27.25
CA PRO A 243 -5.67 -15.88 28.42
C PRO A 243 -4.90 -15.26 29.60
N GLN A 244 -5.64 -14.71 30.57
CA GLN A 244 -5.18 -14.43 31.93
C GLN A 244 -6.34 -14.78 32.88
N PRO A 245 -6.08 -15.35 34.06
CA PRO A 245 -4.78 -15.61 34.69
C PRO A 245 -4.26 -17.04 34.46
#